data_AF-A0A0R1MCR5-F1
#
_entry.id   AF-A0A0R1MCR5-F1
#
_cell.length_a   1.000
_cell.length_b   1.000
_cell.length_c   1.000
_cell.angle_alpha   90.00
_cell.angle_beta   90.00
_cell.angle_gamma   90.00
#
_symmetry.space_group_name_H-M   'P 1'
#
loop_
_entity.id
_entity.type
_entity.pdbx_description
1 polymer ?
#
loop_
_entity_poly.entity_id
_entity_poly.type
_entity_poly.pdbx_seq_one_letter_code
_entity_poly.pdbx_strand_id
1 'polypeptide(L)'
;MEVMNMEKQIFIDKKVVTAEYLQQKASEIVSLQQELKVAVSYLSVINYLAMKKDDFATSYFIASGSLSNLNDSLENLEKSLGQISSDICPDM
;
A
#
# COMPACT_ATOMS: atom_id res chain seq x y z
N MET A 1 11.78 -11.26 -45.46
CA MET A 1 11.89 -10.05 -44.62
C MET A 1 11.02 -10.29 -43.41
N GLU A 2 11.63 -10.69 -42.30
CA GLU A 2 10.92 -10.78 -41.04
C GLU A 2 10.62 -9.36 -40.59
N VAL A 3 9.34 -9.00 -40.58
CA VAL A 3 8.88 -7.76 -39.96
C VAL A 3 9.04 -7.99 -38.46
N MET A 4 10.20 -7.61 -37.93
CA MET A 4 10.40 -7.50 -36.49
C MET A 4 9.31 -6.57 -35.97
N ASN A 5 8.32 -7.16 -35.29
CA ASN A 5 7.31 -6.44 -34.55
C ASN A 5 8.07 -5.62 -33.50
N MET A 6 8.30 -4.33 -33.76
CA MET A 6 8.78 -3.42 -32.72
C MET A 6 7.68 -3.38 -31.67
N GLU A 7 7.87 -4.08 -30.56
CA GLU A 7 7.01 -3.95 -29.39
C GLU A 7 6.81 -2.46 -29.12
N LYS A 8 5.55 -2.02 -29.01
CA LYS A 8 5.24 -0.63 -28.73
C LYS A 8 5.92 -0.25 -27.42
N GLN A 9 6.97 0.56 -27.51
CA GLN A 9 7.71 1.02 -26.36
C GLN A 9 6.85 2.00 -25.55
N ILE A 10 6.66 1.71 -24.28
CA ILE A 10 5.85 2.52 -23.37
C ILE A 10 6.76 3.55 -22.71
N PHE A 11 6.25 4.78 -22.54
CA PHE A 11 6.96 5.86 -21.90
C PHE A 11 6.10 6.47 -20.80
N ILE A 12 6.72 6.79 -19.66
CA ILE A 12 6.14 7.56 -18.56
C ILE A 12 7.12 8.69 -18.24
N ASP A 13 6.64 9.93 -18.18
CA ASP A 13 7.50 11.12 -18.02
C ASP A 13 8.73 11.11 -18.96
N LYS A 14 8.49 10.80 -20.25
CA LYS A 14 9.52 10.70 -21.30
C LYS A 14 10.62 9.64 -21.04
N LYS A 15 10.48 8.81 -20.00
CA LYS A 15 11.37 7.69 -19.70
C LYS A 15 10.78 6.39 -20.23
N VAL A 16 11.62 5.55 -20.82
CA VAL A 16 11.22 4.21 -21.26
C VAL A 16 10.83 3.39 -20.05
N VAL A 17 9.66 2.74 -20.11
CA VAL A 17 9.25 1.74 -19.14
C VAL A 17 10.05 0.46 -19.41
N THR A 18 10.86 0.02 -18.45
CA THR A 18 11.64 -1.22 -18.53
C THR A 18 11.03 -2.31 -17.66
N ALA A 19 11.46 -3.56 -17.85
CA ALA A 19 11.07 -4.67 -17.00
C ALA A 19 11.49 -4.44 -15.53
N GLU A 20 12.67 -3.86 -15.31
CA GLU A 20 13.17 -3.52 -13.97
C GLU A 20 12.28 -2.46 -13.29
N TYR A 21 11.86 -1.44 -14.04
CA TYR A 21 10.93 -0.43 -13.52
C TYR A 21 9.60 -1.06 -13.09
N LEU A 22 9.02 -1.93 -13.93
CA LEU A 22 7.77 -2.63 -13.63
C LEU A 22 7.93 -3.57 -12.42
N GLN A 23 9.05 -4.28 -12.33
CA GLN A 23 9.35 -5.15 -11.20
C GLN A 23 9.49 -4.36 -9.88
N GLN A 24 10.13 -3.19 -9.92
CA GLN A 24 10.22 -2.30 -8.77
C GLN A 24 8.83 -1.85 -8.32
N LYS A 25 8.00 -1.36 -9.25
CA LYS A 25 6.62 -0.93 -8.94
C LYS A 25 5.75 -2.08 -8.41
N ALA A 26 5.86 -3.26 -8.99
CA ALA A 26 5.17 -4.44 -8.47
C ALA A 26 5.63 -4.80 -7.04
N SER A 27 6.92 -4.70 -6.76
CA SER A 27 7.48 -4.98 -5.43
C SER A 27 6.99 -3.97 -4.39
N GLU A 28 6.96 -2.67 -4.74
CA GLU A 28 6.40 -1.61 -3.90
C GLU A 28 4.93 -1.90 -3.56
N ILE A 29 4.11 -2.27 -4.56
CA ILE A 29 2.69 -2.63 -4.35
C ILE A 29 2.53 -3.84 -3.43
N VAL A 30 3.36 -4.88 -3.59
CA VAL A 30 3.31 -6.08 -2.72
C VAL A 30 3.66 -5.75 -1.27
N SER A 31 4.63 -4.86 -1.03
CA SER A 31 4.94 -4.39 0.33
C SER A 31 3.75 -3.65 0.95
N LEU A 32 3.08 -2.79 0.19
CA LEU A 32 1.88 -2.09 0.66
C LEU A 32 0.72 -3.05 0.96
N GLN A 33 0.59 -4.13 0.20
CA GLN A 33 -0.38 -5.18 0.52
C GLN A 33 -0.13 -5.79 1.91
N GLN A 34 1.14 -5.91 2.32
CA GLN A 34 1.48 -6.43 3.64
C GLN A 34 1.13 -5.44 4.75
N GLU A 35 1.36 -4.14 4.54
CA GLU A 35 0.93 -3.08 5.47
C GLU A 35 -0.60 -3.03 5.61
N LEU A 36 -1.33 -3.17 4.50
CA LEU A 36 -2.79 -3.24 4.51
C LEU A 36 -3.30 -4.43 5.35
N LYS A 37 -2.65 -5.60 5.27
CA LYS A 37 -3.02 -6.76 6.10
C LYS A 37 -2.85 -6.47 7.59
N VAL A 38 -1.81 -5.72 7.97
CA VAL A 38 -1.59 -5.31 9.37
C VAL A 38 -2.71 -4.37 9.82
N ALA A 39 -3.09 -3.38 9.00
CA ALA A 39 -4.19 -2.48 9.31
C ALA A 39 -5.53 -3.23 9.46
N VAL A 40 -5.84 -4.17 8.55
CA VAL A 40 -7.03 -5.04 8.64
C VAL A 40 -7.03 -5.89 9.91
N SER A 41 -5.86 -6.37 10.35
CA SER A 41 -5.71 -7.12 11.60
C SER A 41 -6.08 -6.27 12.81
N TYR A 42 -5.55 -5.04 12.90
CA TYR A 42 -5.90 -4.11 13.97
C TYR A 42 -7.40 -3.79 13.99
N LEU A 43 -8.00 -3.52 12.83
CA LEU A 43 -9.44 -3.28 12.72
C LEU A 43 -10.27 -4.49 13.15
N SER A 44 -9.80 -5.70 12.85
CA SER A 44 -10.45 -6.94 13.28
C SER A 44 -10.43 -7.10 14.81
N VAL A 45 -9.31 -6.76 15.46
CA VAL A 45 -9.21 -6.73 16.92
C VAL A 45 -10.17 -5.70 17.51
N ILE A 46 -10.21 -4.48 16.97
CA ILE A 46 -11.14 -3.44 17.41
C ILE A 46 -12.59 -3.92 17.32
N ASN A 47 -12.98 -4.53 16.19
CA ASN A 47 -14.32 -5.05 16.00
C ASN A 47 -14.64 -6.17 17.00
N TYR A 48 -13.70 -7.10 17.24
CA TYR A 48 -13.86 -8.15 18.24
C TYR A 48 -14.08 -7.58 19.65
N LEU A 49 -13.26 -6.61 20.07
CA LEU A 49 -13.36 -5.97 21.38
C LEU A 49 -14.70 -5.25 21.56
N ALA A 50 -15.14 -4.52 20.53
CA ALA A 50 -16.44 -3.87 20.51
C ALA A 50 -17.61 -4.87 20.63
N MET A 51 -17.56 -5.99 19.91
CA MET A 51 -18.58 -7.04 19.98
C MET A 51 -18.63 -7.72 21.35
N LYS A 52 -17.46 -7.91 21.99
CA LYS A 52 -17.37 -8.54 23.31
C LYS A 52 -17.67 -7.60 24.46
N LYS A 53 -17.68 -6.28 24.24
CA LYS A 53 -17.80 -5.27 25.29
C LYS A 53 -16.75 -5.47 26.39
N ASP A 54 -15.53 -5.82 25.97
CA ASP A 54 -14.41 -6.04 26.87
C ASP A 54 -13.69 -4.72 27.13
N ASP A 55 -14.13 -4.02 28.18
CA ASP A 55 -13.63 -2.68 28.52
C ASP A 55 -12.15 -2.70 28.92
N PHE A 56 -11.68 -3.78 29.56
CA PHE A 56 -10.28 -3.93 29.95
C PHE A 56 -9.40 -4.06 28.73
N ALA A 57 -9.71 -5.00 27.83
CA ALA A 57 -8.91 -5.23 26.63
C ALA A 57 -8.99 -4.04 25.67
N THR A 58 -10.14 -3.35 25.59
CA THR A 58 -10.27 -2.09 24.85
C THR A 58 -9.35 -1.01 25.42
N SER A 59 -9.39 -0.78 26.73
CA SER A 59 -8.55 0.22 27.39
C SER A 59 -7.07 -0.10 27.23
N TYR A 60 -6.68 -1.37 27.37
CA TYR A 60 -5.31 -1.82 27.17
C TYR A 60 -4.84 -1.59 25.74
N PHE A 61 -5.65 -1.95 24.74
CA PHE A 61 -5.33 -1.78 23.31
C PHE A 61 -5.14 -0.31 22.93
N ILE A 62 -5.93 0.60 23.52
CA ILE A 62 -5.74 2.04 23.35
C ILE A 62 -4.44 2.49 24.04
N ALA A 63 -4.23 2.10 25.30
CA ALA A 63 -3.07 2.49 26.09
C ALA A 63 -1.73 1.94 25.54
N SER A 64 -1.74 0.80 24.86
CA SER A 64 -0.56 0.22 24.20
C SER A 64 -0.15 0.95 22.92
N GLY A 65 -0.86 2.01 22.53
CA GLY A 65 -0.58 2.77 21.31
C GLY A 65 -0.99 2.04 20.03
N SER A 66 -1.78 0.95 20.13
CA SER A 66 -2.15 0.15 18.96
C SER A 66 -3.01 0.92 17.96
N LEU A 67 -3.79 1.90 18.42
CA LEU A 67 -4.49 2.83 17.54
C LEU A 67 -3.54 3.81 16.82
N SER A 68 -2.48 4.28 17.49
CA SER A 68 -1.47 5.13 16.85
C SER A 68 -0.76 4.36 15.75
N ASN A 69 -0.33 3.13 16.03
CA ASN A 69 0.34 2.29 15.04
C ASN A 69 -0.56 1.98 13.83
N LEU A 70 -1.86 1.79 14.05
CA LEU A 70 -2.84 1.64 12.97
C LEU A 70 -2.91 2.92 12.12
N ASN A 71 -3.00 4.10 12.76
CA ASN A 71 -3.04 5.38 12.05
C ASN A 71 -1.77 5.58 11.21
N ASP A 72 -0.59 5.38 11.80
CA ASP A 72 0.70 5.52 11.11
C ASP A 72 0.80 4.56 9.92
N SER A 73 0.31 3.33 10.07
CA SER A 73 0.27 2.35 8.98
C SER A 73 -0.65 2.79 7.83
N LEU A 74 -1.81 3.38 8.15
CA LEU A 74 -2.76 3.87 7.15
C LEU A 74 -2.24 5.12 6.43
N GLU A 75 -1.62 6.06 7.15
CA GLU A 75 -1.00 7.27 6.56
C GLU A 75 0.15 6.89 5.61
N ASN A 76 1.00 5.95 6.02
CA ASN A 76 2.09 5.45 5.17
C ASN A 76 1.56 4.76 3.91
N LEU A 77 0.48 3.97 4.03
CA LEU A 77 -0.18 3.32 2.91
C LEU A 77 -0.75 4.35 1.93
N GLU A 78 -1.49 5.35 2.43
CA GLU A 78 -2.05 6.44 1.61
C GLU A 78 -0.95 7.17 0.84
N LYS A 79 0.10 7.62 1.53
CA LYS A 79 1.21 8.36 0.93
C LYS A 79 1.91 7.54 -0.15
N SER A 80 2.18 6.27 0.13
CA SER A 80 2.89 5.39 -0.80
C SER A 80 2.05 5.07 -2.03
N LEU A 81 0.74 4.85 -1.86
CA LEU A 81 -0.18 4.68 -2.99
C LEU A 81 -0.26 5.96 -3.83
N GLY A 82 -0.31 7.13 -3.20
CA GLY A 82 -0.27 8.42 -3.89
C GLY A 82 1.02 8.61 -4.71
N GLN A 83 2.17 8.22 -4.15
CA GLN A 83 3.44 8.26 -4.86
C GLN A 83 3.46 7.30 -6.05
N ILE A 84 3.04 6.04 -5.87
CA ILE A 84 2.97 5.05 -6.96
C ILE A 84 2.04 5.55 -8.07
N SER A 85 0.88 6.11 -7.70
CA SER A 85 -0.06 6.70 -8.66
C SER A 85 0.61 7.82 -9.46
N SER A 86 1.33 8.74 -8.80
CA SER A 86 2.04 9.85 -9.44
C SER A 86 3.19 9.36 -10.33
N ASP A 87 3.89 8.30 -9.91
CA ASP A 87 5.00 7.73 -10.68
C ASP A 87 4.51 7.00 -11.93
N ILE A 88 3.33 6.39 -11.91
CA ILE A 88 2.73 5.68 -13.05
C ILE A 88 1.96 6.65 -13.97
N CYS A 89 1.25 7.61 -13.38
CA CYS A 89 0.46 8.62 -14.08
C CYS A 89 0.85 10.01 -13.55
N PRO A 90 2.00 10.55 -14.01
CA PRO A 90 2.44 11.87 -13.60
C PRO A 90 1.46 12.92 -14.14
N ASP A 91 0.90 13.72 -13.24
CA ASP A 91 0.19 14.95 -13.62
C ASP A 91 1.23 15.89 -14.24
N MET A 92 1.01 16.23 -15.51
CA MET A 92 1.95 16.85 -16.46
C MET A 92 2.79 18.02 -15.94
#